data_AF-A0A1Q9F4J9-F1
#
_entry.id   AF-A0A1Q9F4J9-F1
#
_cell.length_a   1.000
_cell.length_b   1.000
_cell.length_c   1.000
_cell.angle_alpha   90.00
_cell.angle_beta   90.00
_cell.angle_gamma   90.00
#
_symmetry.space_group_name_H-M   'P 1'
#
loop_
_entity.id
_entity.type
_entity.pdbx_description
1 polymer ?
#
loop_
_entity_poly.entity_id
_entity_poly.type
_entity_poly.pdbx_seq_one_letter_code
_entity_poly.pdbx_strand_id
1 'polypeptide(L)'
;MVKRVADLTDLPLKWESIRALRIQAARGLGLFVSTVPGQAGCLGNLKDCSANHEALKAILFLMTKSRTIETPTVDALSEKGKMFLEESNYPDKTSLVAVAHRDAWSAKRCLTTLKRKWIRHEMPKDKFADAKEDIAVAALAPDEPEAAPEPEEPLAEVESMGSEVEPVATEESGASGPAPLAAEDRRR
;
A
#
# COMPACT_ATOMS: atom_id res chain seq x y z
N MET A 1 -11.50 31.86 -18.50
CA MET A 1 -10.32 31.36 -17.76
C MET A 1 -10.25 29.86 -17.99
N VAL A 2 -9.24 29.37 -18.72
CA VAL A 2 -9.10 27.93 -19.03
C VAL A 2 -8.64 27.22 -17.76
N LYS A 3 -9.41 26.23 -17.28
CA LYS A 3 -8.97 25.39 -16.15
C LYS A 3 -7.75 24.58 -16.61
N ARG A 4 -6.62 24.75 -15.92
CA ARG A 4 -5.40 23.97 -16.17
C ARG A 4 -5.44 22.73 -15.30
N VAL A 5 -5.60 21.57 -15.93
CA VAL A 5 -5.54 20.26 -15.28
C VAL A 5 -4.09 19.80 -15.24
N ALA A 6 -3.70 19.08 -14.18
CA ALA A 6 -2.38 18.49 -14.10
C ALA A 6 -2.23 17.41 -15.17
N ASP A 7 -1.12 17.42 -15.89
CA ASP A 7 -0.80 16.35 -16.82
C ASP A 7 -0.30 15.14 -16.02
N LEU A 8 -1.11 14.08 -16.01
CA LEU A 8 -0.83 12.83 -15.29
C LEU A 8 -0.42 11.70 -16.24
N THR A 9 -0.06 12.02 -17.48
CA THR A 9 0.30 11.02 -18.50
C THR A 9 1.45 10.13 -18.02
N ASP A 10 2.48 10.74 -17.42
CA ASP A 10 3.68 10.06 -16.91
C ASP A 10 3.52 9.47 -15.50
N LEU A 11 2.33 9.57 -14.89
CA LEU A 11 2.12 9.13 -13.52
C LEU A 11 2.41 7.63 -13.31
N PRO A 12 1.99 6.71 -14.20
CA PRO A 12 2.31 5.29 -14.04
C PRO A 12 3.81 5.03 -14.02
N LEU A 13 4.57 5.63 -14.95
CA LEU A 13 6.03 5.54 -15.01
C LEU A 13 6.70 6.11 -13.75
N LYS A 14 6.17 7.22 -13.20
CA LYS A 14 6.68 7.78 -11.95
C LYS A 14 6.44 6.84 -10.76
N TRP A 15 5.28 6.20 -10.67
CA TRP A 15 5.03 5.20 -9.64
C TRP A 15 5.86 3.93 -9.82
N GLU A 16 6.06 3.48 -11.06
CA GLU A 16 6.93 2.35 -11.42
C GLU A 16 8.37 2.59 -10.97
N SER A 17 8.87 3.82 -11.12
CA SER A 17 10.23 4.17 -10.66
C SER A 17 10.44 4.06 -9.13
N ILE A 18 9.36 3.95 -8.34
CA ILE A 18 9.42 3.83 -6.88
C ILE A 18 9.38 2.37 -6.47
N ARG A 19 10.53 1.83 -6.04
CA ARG A 19 10.70 0.41 -5.64
C ARG A 19 9.65 -0.04 -4.61
N ALA A 20 9.34 0.79 -3.62
CA ALA A 20 8.38 0.47 -2.58
C ALA A 20 6.97 0.20 -3.15
N LEU A 21 6.52 1.02 -4.11
CA LEU A 21 5.22 0.85 -4.75
C LEU A 21 5.18 -0.40 -5.63
N ARG A 22 6.25 -0.68 -6.37
CA ARG A 22 6.34 -1.92 -7.17
C ARG A 22 6.25 -3.18 -6.31
N ILE A 23 7.01 -3.23 -5.20
CA ILE A 23 6.97 -4.37 -4.28
C ILE A 23 5.56 -4.54 -3.68
N GLN A 24 4.91 -3.43 -3.32
CA GLN A 24 3.56 -3.43 -2.79
C GLN A 24 2.55 -3.96 -3.81
N ALA A 25 2.60 -3.49 -5.06
CA ALA A 25 1.74 -3.95 -6.14
C ALA A 25 1.96 -5.44 -6.47
N ALA A 26 3.21 -5.89 -6.56
CA ALA A 26 3.55 -7.29 -6.81
C ALA A 26 3.03 -8.24 -5.70
N ARG A 27 2.85 -7.73 -4.48
CA ARG A 27 2.25 -8.47 -3.35
C ARG A 27 0.72 -8.48 -3.37
N GLY A 28 0.07 -7.91 -4.37
CA GLY A 28 -1.39 -7.81 -4.43
C GLY A 28 -1.96 -6.74 -3.51
N LEU A 29 -1.17 -5.72 -3.17
CA LEU A 29 -1.62 -4.58 -2.38
C LEU A 29 -1.82 -3.36 -3.28
N GLY A 30 -2.84 -2.56 -2.99
CA GLY A 30 -3.05 -1.27 -3.68
C GLY A 30 -2.01 -0.24 -3.25
N LEU A 31 -1.87 0.87 -3.99
CA LEU A 31 -0.87 1.92 -3.77
C LEU A 31 -1.10 2.71 -2.48
N PHE A 32 -2.36 2.81 -2.05
CA PHE A 32 -2.75 3.62 -0.89
C PHE A 32 -3.13 2.73 0.29
N VAL A 33 -2.56 3.07 1.44
CA VAL A 33 -2.78 2.40 2.73
C VAL A 33 -3.57 3.34 3.65
N SER A 34 -4.64 2.82 4.24
CA SER A 34 -5.37 3.53 5.28
C SER A 34 -4.63 3.42 6.61
N THR A 35 -4.49 4.53 7.34
CA THR A 35 -3.97 4.51 8.71
C THR A 35 -5.02 4.12 9.76
N VAL A 36 -6.26 3.91 9.33
CA VAL A 36 -7.38 3.54 10.19
C VAL A 36 -7.63 2.04 10.13
N PRO A 37 -7.56 1.32 11.27
CA PRO A 37 -7.82 -0.12 11.31
C PRO A 37 -9.20 -0.47 10.74
N GLY A 38 -9.27 -1.53 9.94
CA GLY A 38 -10.51 -2.01 9.33
C GLY A 38 -11.03 -1.18 8.14
N GLN A 39 -10.31 -0.12 7.73
CA GLN A 39 -10.68 0.67 6.56
C GLN A 39 -9.85 0.29 5.34
N ALA A 40 -10.52 -0.05 4.24
CA ALA A 40 -9.85 -0.44 3.00
C ALA A 40 -9.22 0.74 2.24
N GLY A 41 -9.69 1.97 2.45
CA GLY A 41 -9.18 3.17 1.77
C GLY A 41 -8.94 4.33 2.74
N CYS A 42 -8.13 5.30 2.31
CA CYS A 42 -7.78 6.45 3.14
C CYS A 42 -9.02 7.33 3.43
N LEU A 43 -9.09 7.91 4.63
CA LEU A 43 -10.10 8.92 4.97
C LEU A 43 -9.65 10.34 4.60
N GLY A 44 -8.37 10.52 4.29
CA GLY A 44 -7.79 11.81 3.90
C GLY A 44 -7.40 12.65 5.11
N ASN A 45 -6.85 12.03 6.15
CA ASN A 45 -6.25 12.77 7.26
C ASN A 45 -4.73 12.96 7.03
N LEU A 46 -4.05 13.74 7.89
CA LEU A 46 -2.61 13.97 7.75
C LEU A 46 -1.77 12.69 7.93
N LYS A 47 -2.24 11.73 8.73
CA LYS A 47 -1.56 10.44 8.91
C LYS A 47 -1.61 9.63 7.61
N ASP A 48 -2.77 9.58 6.95
CA ASP A 48 -2.91 8.98 5.61
C ASP A 48 -1.98 9.66 4.61
N CYS A 49 -1.92 10.99 4.60
CA CYS A 49 -1.00 11.71 3.72
C CYS A 49 0.48 11.35 3.98
N SER A 50 0.86 11.19 5.25
CA SER A 50 2.24 10.81 5.61
C SER A 50 2.56 9.35 5.26
N ALA A 51 1.63 8.42 5.49
CA ALA A 51 1.82 7.00 5.19
C ALA A 51 1.90 6.74 3.68
N ASN A 52 1.24 7.58 2.87
CA ASN A 52 1.20 7.47 1.41
C ASN A 52 2.09 8.52 0.72
N HIS A 53 3.15 8.96 1.40
CA HIS A 53 4.01 10.04 0.93
C HIS A 53 4.56 9.79 -0.47
N GLU A 54 5.11 8.62 -0.74
CA GLU A 54 5.73 8.28 -2.02
C GLU A 54 4.75 8.38 -3.20
N ALA A 55 3.57 7.76 -3.06
CA ALA A 55 2.53 7.81 -4.08
C ALA A 55 2.02 9.25 -4.31
N LEU A 56 1.84 10.02 -3.24
CA LEU A 56 1.39 11.42 -3.31
C LEU A 56 2.45 12.35 -3.88
N LYS A 57 3.72 12.14 -3.56
CA LYS A 57 4.86 12.95 -4.03
C LYS A 57 4.95 12.91 -5.55
N ALA A 58 4.78 11.74 -6.17
CA ALA A 58 4.75 11.59 -7.62
C ALA A 58 3.63 12.42 -8.27
N ILE A 59 2.41 12.38 -7.70
CA ILE A 59 1.27 13.17 -8.18
C ILE A 59 1.55 14.67 -8.04
N LEU A 60 2.00 15.09 -6.85
CA LEU A 60 2.27 16.51 -6.54
C LEU A 60 3.39 17.08 -7.41
N PHE A 61 4.39 16.28 -7.74
CA PHE A 61 5.46 16.66 -8.65
C PHE A 61 4.96 16.95 -10.07
N LEU A 62 4.03 16.15 -10.59
CA LEU A 62 3.42 16.44 -11.90
C LEU A 62 2.53 17.69 -11.85
N MET A 63 1.81 17.88 -10.73
CA MET A 63 1.03 19.10 -10.47
C MET A 63 1.89 20.37 -10.46
N THR A 64 3.07 20.32 -9.83
CA THR A 64 4.00 21.47 -9.83
C THR A 64 4.55 21.74 -11.23
N LYS A 65 4.87 20.71 -12.02
CA LYS A 65 5.28 20.86 -13.43
C LYS A 65 4.20 21.53 -14.28
N SER A 66 2.94 21.15 -14.10
CA SER A 66 1.80 21.79 -14.78
C SER A 66 1.37 23.14 -14.17
N ARG A 67 2.05 23.60 -13.09
CA ARG A 67 1.74 24.83 -12.34
C ARG A 67 0.28 24.90 -11.89
N THR A 68 -0.28 23.77 -11.44
CA THR A 68 -1.67 23.68 -10.98
C THR A 68 -1.77 22.84 -9.70
N ILE A 69 -2.63 23.24 -8.77
CA ILE A 69 -2.93 22.49 -7.54
C ILE A 69 -4.43 22.20 -7.55
N GLU A 70 -4.84 21.39 -8.53
CA GLU A 70 -6.20 20.88 -8.63
C GLU A 70 -6.24 19.41 -8.22
N THR A 71 -7.36 18.98 -7.65
CA THR A 71 -7.57 17.56 -7.34
C THR A 71 -8.08 16.88 -8.61
N PRO A 72 -7.36 15.91 -9.18
CA PRO A 72 -7.77 15.22 -10.40
C PRO A 72 -9.09 14.46 -10.18
N THR A 73 -9.76 14.13 -11.29
CA THR A 73 -10.95 13.28 -11.23
C THR A 73 -10.56 11.87 -10.79
N VAL A 74 -11.51 11.15 -10.17
CA VAL A 74 -11.28 9.76 -9.76
C VAL A 74 -11.02 8.88 -10.96
N ASP A 75 -11.74 9.08 -12.07
CA ASP A 75 -11.61 8.27 -13.27
C ASP A 75 -10.21 8.37 -13.87
N ALA A 76 -9.67 9.60 -13.98
CA ALA A 76 -8.31 9.81 -14.48
C ALA A 76 -7.26 9.13 -13.59
N LEU A 77 -7.40 9.23 -12.26
CA LEU A 77 -6.50 8.55 -11.33
C LEU A 77 -6.67 7.03 -11.35
N SER A 78 -7.89 6.54 -11.55
CA SER A 78 -8.20 5.11 -11.62
C SER A 78 -7.57 4.49 -12.85
N GLU A 79 -7.63 5.17 -14.00
CA GLU A 79 -6.98 4.74 -15.24
C GLU A 79 -5.46 4.66 -15.05
N LYS A 80 -4.82 5.69 -14.48
CA LYS A 80 -3.37 5.66 -14.22
C LYS A 80 -2.97 4.60 -13.19
N GLY A 81 -3.78 4.42 -12.13
CA GLY A 81 -3.58 3.37 -11.15
C GLY A 81 -3.66 1.98 -11.77
N LYS A 82 -4.65 1.76 -12.65
CA LYS A 82 -4.82 0.53 -13.40
C LYS A 82 -3.59 0.21 -14.25
N MET A 83 -3.13 1.18 -15.07
CA MET A 83 -1.94 1.01 -15.91
C MET A 83 -0.71 0.61 -15.08
N PHE A 84 -0.44 1.31 -13.99
CA PHE A 84 0.68 1.00 -13.10
C PHE A 84 0.58 -0.41 -12.49
N LEU A 85 -0.61 -0.81 -12.03
CA LEU A 85 -0.82 -2.14 -11.44
C LEU A 85 -0.63 -3.25 -12.48
N GLU A 86 -1.04 -3.03 -13.73
CA GLU A 86 -0.80 -3.94 -14.85
C GLU A 86 0.71 -4.05 -15.16
N GLU A 87 1.42 -2.93 -15.24
CA GLU A 87 2.87 -2.87 -15.47
C GLU A 87 3.69 -3.49 -14.32
N SER A 88 3.17 -3.41 -13.09
CA SER A 88 3.84 -3.92 -11.88
C SER A 88 3.53 -5.40 -11.57
N ASN A 89 2.92 -6.14 -12.50
CA ASN A 89 2.55 -7.55 -12.35
C ASN A 89 1.63 -7.82 -11.14
N TYR A 90 0.61 -6.98 -10.93
CA TYR A 90 -0.36 -7.21 -9.86
C TYR A 90 -1.03 -8.60 -10.03
N PRO A 91 -1.03 -9.45 -8.98
CA PRO A 91 -1.35 -10.87 -9.11
C PRO A 91 -2.82 -11.15 -9.43
N ASP A 92 -3.75 -10.36 -8.87
CA ASP A 92 -5.18 -10.58 -9.05
C ASP A 92 -5.77 -9.63 -10.09
N LYS A 93 -5.87 -10.11 -11.33
CA LYS A 93 -6.45 -9.36 -12.46
C LYS A 93 -7.93 -9.06 -12.29
N THR A 94 -8.66 -9.82 -11.46
CA THR A 94 -10.12 -9.63 -11.27
C THR A 94 -10.42 -8.44 -10.37
N SER A 95 -9.63 -8.25 -9.30
CA SER A 95 -9.79 -7.11 -8.39
C SER A 95 -9.02 -5.86 -8.84
N LEU A 96 -8.14 -5.96 -9.83
CA LEU A 96 -7.26 -4.88 -10.28
C LEU A 96 -7.99 -3.55 -10.50
N VAL A 97 -9.11 -3.56 -11.23
CA VAL A 97 -9.90 -2.34 -11.50
C VAL A 97 -10.51 -1.77 -10.22
N ALA A 98 -11.03 -2.64 -9.34
CA ALA A 98 -11.62 -2.21 -8.08
C ALA A 98 -10.58 -1.59 -7.13
N VAL A 99 -9.37 -2.17 -7.10
CA VAL A 99 -8.24 -1.68 -6.31
C VAL A 99 -7.75 -0.33 -6.85
N ALA A 100 -7.55 -0.21 -8.17
CA ALA A 100 -7.18 1.06 -8.80
C ALA A 100 -8.19 2.16 -8.51
N HIS A 101 -9.50 1.86 -8.58
CA HIS A 101 -10.55 2.82 -8.29
C HIS A 101 -10.61 3.21 -6.79
N ARG A 102 -10.42 2.24 -5.88
CA ARG A 102 -10.33 2.51 -4.44
C ARG A 102 -9.12 3.40 -4.11
N ASP A 103 -7.99 3.14 -4.73
CA ASP A 103 -6.77 3.91 -4.55
C ASP A 103 -6.92 5.33 -5.12
N ALA A 104 -7.61 5.49 -6.25
CA ALA A 104 -7.95 6.80 -6.80
C ALA A 104 -8.83 7.64 -5.84
N TRP A 105 -9.81 7.02 -5.16
CA TRP A 105 -10.57 7.70 -4.10
C TRP A 105 -9.68 8.11 -2.92
N SER A 106 -8.77 7.23 -2.52
CA SER A 106 -7.82 7.48 -1.44
C SER A 106 -6.89 8.65 -1.77
N ALA A 107 -6.33 8.66 -2.99
CA ALA A 107 -5.53 9.76 -3.53
C ALA A 107 -6.31 11.07 -3.53
N LYS A 108 -7.54 11.07 -4.06
CA LYS A 108 -8.41 12.26 -4.10
C LYS A 108 -8.66 12.84 -2.71
N ARG A 109 -8.95 12.00 -1.71
CA ARG A 109 -9.17 12.46 -0.32
C ARG A 109 -7.90 13.07 0.27
N CYS A 110 -6.75 12.44 0.11
CA CYS A 110 -5.46 12.97 0.58
C CYS A 110 -5.12 14.31 -0.10
N LEU A 111 -5.23 14.38 -1.43
CA LEU A 111 -4.99 15.59 -2.21
C LEU A 111 -5.96 16.73 -1.85
N THR A 112 -7.22 16.42 -1.56
CA THR A 112 -8.20 17.41 -1.09
C THR A 112 -7.76 18.01 0.26
N THR A 113 -7.27 17.17 1.16
CA THR A 113 -6.75 17.61 2.46
C THR A 113 -5.50 18.46 2.33
N LEU A 114 -4.54 18.05 1.50
CA LEU A 114 -3.34 18.84 1.20
C LEU A 114 -3.68 20.18 0.55
N LYS A 115 -4.61 20.19 -0.42
CA LYS A 115 -5.10 21.43 -1.06
C LYS A 115 -5.74 22.38 -0.06
N ARG A 116 -6.57 21.88 0.87
CA ARG A 116 -7.16 22.70 1.93
C ARG A 116 -6.10 23.32 2.85
N LYS A 117 -5.08 22.54 3.22
CA LYS A 117 -3.95 23.01 4.04
C LYS A 117 -3.12 24.08 3.32
N TRP A 118 -2.88 23.89 2.02
CA TRP A 118 -2.18 24.86 1.17
C TRP A 118 -2.91 26.22 1.08
N ILE A 119 -4.22 26.17 0.80
CA ILE A 119 -5.05 27.38 0.66
C ILE A 119 -5.09 28.18 1.96
N ARG A 120 -5.12 27.52 3.11
CA ARG A 120 -5.14 28.19 4.43
C ARG A 120 -3.80 28.81 4.85
N HIS A 121 -2.76 28.72 4.00
CA HIS A 121 -1.41 29.25 4.29
C HIS A 121 -0.81 28.72 5.59
N GLU A 122 -1.25 27.53 6.03
CA GLU A 122 -0.67 26.82 7.18
C GLU A 122 0.72 26.24 6.85
N MET A 123 1.26 26.51 5.66
CA MET A 123 2.57 26.09 5.16
C MET A 123 3.36 27.31 4.66
N PRO A 124 4.63 27.49 5.06
CA PRO A 124 5.48 28.58 4.56
C PRO A 124 5.63 28.49 3.04
N LYS A 125 5.18 29.50 2.30
CA LYS A 125 5.22 29.53 0.83
C LYS A 125 6.64 29.68 0.27
N ASP A 126 7.58 30.17 1.08
CA ASP A 126 8.90 30.63 0.61
C ASP A 126 10.00 29.56 0.65
N LYS A 127 9.71 28.32 1.05
CA LYS A 127 10.72 27.24 1.16
C LYS A 127 10.79 26.31 -0.07
N PHE A 128 9.96 26.51 -1.09
CA PHE A 128 9.84 25.57 -2.22
C PHE A 128 10.74 25.89 -3.42
N ALA A 129 11.49 26.99 -3.39
CA ALA A 129 12.35 27.40 -4.51
C ALA A 129 13.56 26.46 -4.73
N ASP A 130 13.94 25.65 -3.72
CA ASP A 130 15.15 24.81 -3.74
C ASP A 130 14.89 23.30 -3.78
N ALA A 131 13.64 22.86 -3.97
CA ALA A 131 13.34 21.43 -4.09
C ALA A 131 13.81 20.89 -5.46
N LYS A 132 15.12 20.65 -5.58
CA LYS A 132 15.70 19.79 -6.62
C LYS A 132 15.02 18.42 -6.56
N GLU A 133 14.90 17.78 -7.72
CA GLU A 133 14.17 16.53 -7.92
C GLU A 133 14.77 15.38 -7.07
N ASP A 134 14.40 15.29 -5.78
CA ASP A 134 14.67 14.10 -4.94
C ASP A 134 13.61 13.01 -5.18
N ILE A 135 13.05 12.93 -6.39
CA ILE A 135 12.55 11.66 -6.89
C ILE A 135 13.78 11.04 -7.52
N ALA A 136 14.65 10.51 -6.66
CA ALA A 136 15.82 9.79 -7.09
C ALA A 136 15.35 8.75 -8.10
N VAL A 137 15.72 8.98 -9.36
CA VAL A 137 15.78 7.94 -10.36
C VAL A 137 16.70 6.90 -9.75
N ALA A 138 16.12 5.88 -9.11
CA ALA A 138 16.80 4.66 -8.72
C ALA A 138 17.10 3.87 -10.00
N ALA A 139 17.80 4.50 -10.94
CA ALA A 139 18.45 3.84 -12.04
C ALA A 139 19.77 3.30 -11.49
N LEU A 140 19.91 1.97 -11.56
CA LEU A 140 21.14 1.21 -11.43
C LEU A 140 21.89 1.36 -10.09
N ALA A 141 21.35 0.73 -9.05
CA ALA A 141 22.24 -0.06 -8.21
C ALA A 141 22.32 -1.45 -8.86
N PRO A 142 23.51 -1.95 -9.28
CA PRO A 142 23.63 -3.35 -9.60
C PRO A 142 23.27 -4.16 -8.34
N ASP A 143 22.42 -5.19 -8.52
CA ASP A 143 22.23 -6.23 -7.50
C ASP A 143 23.61 -6.79 -7.16
N GLU A 144 24.14 -6.43 -6.00
CA GLU A 144 25.19 -7.22 -5.38
C GLU A 144 24.56 -8.57 -5.02
N PRO A 145 25.13 -9.71 -5.48
CA PRO A 145 24.66 -10.99 -5.02
C PRO A 145 24.96 -11.09 -3.52
N GLU A 146 23.90 -11.16 -2.73
CA GLU A 146 23.94 -11.56 -1.33
C GLU A 146 24.76 -12.85 -1.25
N ALA A 147 25.97 -12.74 -0.69
CA ALA A 147 26.87 -13.86 -0.51
C ALA A 147 26.12 -14.92 0.30
N ALA A 148 26.01 -16.11 -0.28
CA ALA A 148 25.44 -17.29 0.36
C ALA A 148 26.04 -17.47 1.76
N PRO A 149 25.24 -17.78 2.80
CA PRO A 149 25.80 -18.18 4.08
C PRO A 149 26.61 -19.46 3.85
N GLU A 150 27.92 -19.39 4.11
CA GLU A 150 28.79 -20.55 4.11
C GLU A 150 28.29 -21.59 5.13
N PRO A 151 28.33 -22.89 4.81
CA PRO A 151 27.87 -23.94 5.71
C PRO A 151 28.88 -24.13 6.86
N GLU A 152 28.43 -23.93 8.10
CA GLU A 152 29.20 -24.36 9.27
C GLU A 152 29.23 -25.90 9.30
N GLU A 153 30.42 -26.48 9.15
CA GLU A 153 30.66 -27.91 9.34
C GLU A 153 30.52 -28.31 10.83
N PRO A 154 30.11 -29.55 11.10
CA PRO A 154 29.64 -29.97 12.42
C PRO A 154 30.80 -30.39 13.33
N LEU A 155 30.77 -29.97 14.60
CA LEU A 155 31.66 -30.50 15.63
C LEU A 155 30.86 -31.12 16.78
N ALA A 156 30.86 -32.45 16.73
CA ALA A 156 31.02 -33.40 17.82
C ALA A 156 30.02 -33.41 19.00
N GLU A 157 29.28 -34.52 18.99
CA GLU A 157 28.74 -35.29 20.10
C GLU A 157 29.42 -35.05 21.46
N VAL A 158 28.60 -34.75 22.45
CA VAL A 158 28.90 -35.10 23.84
C VAL A 158 27.71 -35.91 24.36
N GLU A 159 27.85 -37.23 24.30
CA GLU A 159 27.06 -38.14 25.10
C GLU A 159 27.33 -37.87 26.59
N SER A 160 26.29 -37.60 27.38
CA SER A 160 26.26 -38.10 28.77
C SER A 160 24.84 -38.05 29.35
N MET A 161 24.23 -39.22 29.32
CA MET A 161 23.40 -39.87 30.34
C MET A 161 22.49 -39.03 31.25
N GLY A 162 21.18 -39.27 31.08
CA GLY A 162 20.39 -39.91 32.13
C GLY A 162 19.75 -39.02 33.18
N SER A 163 18.45 -38.72 33.00
CA SER A 163 17.48 -38.88 34.08
C SER A 163 16.10 -39.10 33.49
N GLU A 164 15.58 -40.31 33.70
CA GLU A 164 14.17 -40.66 33.60
C GLU A 164 13.32 -39.67 34.42
N VAL A 165 12.21 -39.20 33.86
CA VAL A 165 10.88 -39.28 34.49
C VAL A 165 9.81 -39.37 33.38
N GLU A 166 8.90 -40.34 33.57
CA GLU A 166 7.90 -40.90 32.66
C GLU A 166 6.78 -39.97 32.15
N PRO A 167 6.07 -40.38 31.08
CA PRO A 167 4.93 -39.67 30.50
C PRO A 167 3.62 -39.99 31.24
N VAL A 168 2.79 -38.98 31.50
CA VAL A 168 1.39 -39.20 31.87
C VAL A 168 0.52 -38.90 30.67
N ALA A 169 0.02 -39.98 30.06
CA ALA A 169 -1.22 -39.96 29.29
C ALA A 169 -2.39 -40.19 30.26
N THR A 170 -3.50 -39.47 30.07
CA THR A 170 -4.82 -40.01 30.40
C THR A 170 -5.86 -39.41 29.46
N GLU A 171 -6.67 -40.31 28.93
CA GLU A 171 -7.64 -40.16 27.84
C GLU A 171 -9.02 -39.65 28.30
N GLU A 172 -9.84 -39.32 27.29
CA GLU A 172 -11.30 -39.50 27.15
C GLU A 172 -12.27 -39.31 28.33
N SER A 173 -13.20 -38.36 28.14
CA SER A 173 -14.67 -38.54 28.24
C SER A 173 -15.32 -37.16 28.14
N GLY A 174 -16.43 -36.91 27.45
CA GLY A 174 -17.41 -37.76 26.80
C GLY A 174 -18.53 -36.86 26.26
N ALA A 175 -19.31 -37.45 25.36
CA ALA A 175 -20.35 -36.89 24.49
C ALA A 175 -21.42 -35.95 25.09
N SER A 176 -21.99 -35.11 24.21
CA SER A 176 -23.44 -34.93 23.95
C SER A 176 -23.64 -33.54 23.32
N GLY A 177 -24.23 -33.28 22.15
CA GLY A 177 -25.04 -34.01 21.17
C GLY A 177 -25.49 -32.96 20.11
N PRO A 178 -26.11 -33.36 18.99
CA PRO A 178 -26.41 -32.47 17.86
C PRO A 178 -27.69 -31.61 18.03
N ALA A 179 -27.85 -30.64 17.13
CA ALA A 179 -28.89 -29.60 17.00
C ALA A 179 -30.36 -30.06 17.11
N PRO A 180 -31.31 -29.10 17.15
CA PRO A 180 -32.20 -29.02 16.00
C PRO A 180 -32.64 -27.62 15.54
N LEU A 181 -32.99 -27.60 14.25
CA LEU A 181 -33.79 -26.64 13.49
C LEU A 181 -35.27 -26.59 13.93
N ALA A 182 -35.97 -25.59 13.37
CA ALA A 182 -37.42 -25.34 13.32
C ALA A 182 -37.93 -24.36 14.39
N ALA A 183 -38.84 -23.42 14.11
CA ALA A 183 -39.83 -23.35 13.05
C ALA A 183 -40.23 -21.91 12.69
N GLU A 184 -40.80 -21.77 11.49
CA GLU A 184 -41.67 -20.68 11.07
C GLU A 184 -42.73 -20.33 12.13
N ASP A 185 -43.13 -19.05 12.21
CA ASP A 185 -44.56 -18.77 12.14
C ASP A 185 -44.88 -17.38 11.55
N ARG A 186 -46.06 -17.37 10.95
CA ARG A 186 -46.65 -16.42 10.01
C ARG A 186 -47.19 -15.14 10.67
N ARG A 187 -47.63 -14.22 9.78
CA ARG A 187 -48.64 -13.13 9.92
C ARG A 187 -48.00 -11.79 10.27
N ARG A 188 -48.25 -10.69 9.56
CA ARG A 188 -49.42 -10.27 8.75
C ARG A 188 -48.99 -9.16 7.79
#